data_AF-A0AA41YVI1-F1
#
_entry.id   AF-A0AA41YVI1-F1
#
_cell.length_a   1.000
_cell.length_b   1.000
_cell.length_c   1.000
_cell.angle_alpha   90.00
_cell.angle_beta   90.00
_cell.angle_gamma   90.00
#
_symmetry.space_group_name_H-M   'P 1'
#
loop_
_entity.id
_entity.type
_entity.pdbx_description
1 polymer ?
#
loop_
_entity_poly.entity_id
_entity_poly.type
_entity_poly.pdbx_seq_one_letter_code
_entity_poly.pdbx_strand_id
1 'polypeptide(L)'
;MRSAMAVLLLTMLFHGGALADGRFRNMMPYGEAREMFLRMGYRPYMMPGADICDPDDPRCFPELEYCAKSRTWACTYTWRRGKTIIEVETRYDNPIVARSECVVNCTQSPKSVPASGEGVAAR
;
A
#
# COMPACT_ATOMS: atom_id res chain seq x y z
N MET A 1 -30.04 38.16 -40.18
CA MET A 1 -29.25 38.58 -39.00
C MET A 1 -29.78 37.83 -37.78
N ARG A 2 -28.87 37.17 -37.05
CA ARG A 2 -28.95 36.72 -35.64
C ARG A 2 -29.84 35.51 -35.29
N SER A 3 -29.23 34.34 -35.48
CA SER A 3 -29.45 33.11 -34.71
C SER A 3 -29.45 33.35 -33.20
N ALA A 4 -30.40 32.76 -32.48
CA ALA A 4 -30.33 32.59 -31.03
C ALA A 4 -29.77 31.20 -30.72
N MET A 5 -28.56 31.15 -30.17
CA MET A 5 -27.96 29.96 -29.59
C MET A 5 -28.60 29.66 -28.23
N ALA A 6 -29.20 28.49 -28.08
CA ALA A 6 -29.50 27.92 -26.77
C ALA A 6 -28.39 26.92 -26.45
N VAL A 7 -27.44 27.34 -25.61
CA VAL A 7 -26.35 26.49 -25.09
C VAL A 7 -26.94 25.57 -24.03
N LEU A 8 -27.25 24.33 -24.43
CA LEU A 8 -27.55 23.23 -23.51
C LEU A 8 -26.24 22.74 -22.89
N LEU A 9 -25.84 23.36 -21.78
CA LEU A 9 -24.85 22.84 -20.84
C LEU A 9 -25.47 21.66 -20.11
N LEU A 10 -25.30 20.44 -20.64
CA LEU A 10 -25.68 19.21 -19.95
C LEU A 10 -24.45 18.43 -19.45
N THR A 11 -24.49 18.22 -18.14
CA THR A 11 -24.07 17.01 -17.42
C THR A 11 -22.58 16.68 -17.35
N MET A 12 -21.98 17.20 -16.27
CA MET A 12 -21.17 16.46 -15.30
C MET A 12 -20.38 15.27 -15.85
N LEU A 13 -19.10 15.53 -16.05
CA LEU A 13 -18.03 14.53 -16.08
C LEU A 13 -18.12 13.67 -14.82
N PHE A 14 -18.77 12.50 -14.93
CA PHE A 14 -18.51 11.38 -14.04
C PHE A 14 -17.04 11.02 -14.25
N HIS A 15 -16.19 11.57 -13.38
CA HIS A 15 -14.84 11.11 -13.20
C HIS A 15 -14.97 9.66 -12.72
N GLY A 16 -14.88 8.73 -13.66
CA GLY A 16 -14.52 7.36 -13.37
C GLY A 16 -13.15 7.41 -12.70
N GLY A 17 -13.15 7.59 -11.37
CA GLY A 17 -11.99 7.33 -10.57
C GLY A 17 -11.65 5.88 -10.80
N ALA A 18 -10.60 5.64 -11.58
CA ALA A 18 -9.96 4.35 -11.60
C ALA A 18 -9.70 4.00 -10.14
N LEU A 19 -10.44 3.03 -9.62
CA LEU A 19 -10.06 2.37 -8.39
C LEU A 19 -8.71 1.73 -8.74
N ALA A 20 -7.64 2.42 -8.37
CA ALA A 20 -6.38 1.77 -8.07
C ALA A 20 -6.73 0.77 -6.96
N ASP A 21 -7.19 -0.40 -7.39
CA ASP A 21 -7.46 -1.54 -6.53
C ASP A 21 -6.18 -1.73 -5.75
N GLY A 22 -6.22 -1.52 -4.43
CA GLY A 22 -5.07 -1.38 -3.55
C GLY A 22 -4.28 -2.68 -3.36
N ARG A 23 -4.21 -3.50 -4.40
CA ARG A 23 -3.55 -4.78 -4.49
C ARG A 23 -2.08 -4.56 -4.83
N PHE A 24 -1.21 -4.89 -3.90
CA PHE A 24 0.21 -5.10 -4.17
C PHE A 24 0.47 -6.61 -4.34
N ARG A 25 1.54 -6.96 -5.05
CA ARG A 25 1.90 -8.37 -5.27
C ARG A 25 2.63 -8.91 -4.04
N ASN A 26 2.29 -10.12 -3.61
CA ASN A 26 3.15 -10.85 -2.67
C ASN A 26 4.55 -11.03 -3.28
N MET A 27 5.57 -11.11 -2.42
CA MET A 27 6.98 -11.26 -2.81
C MET A 27 7.58 -10.05 -3.55
N MET A 28 6.89 -8.91 -3.55
CA MET A 28 7.41 -7.66 -4.10
C MET A 28 8.52 -7.10 -3.18
N PRO A 29 9.64 -6.59 -3.73
CA PRO A 29 10.63 -5.85 -2.95
C PRO A 29 9.97 -4.68 -2.21
N TYR A 30 10.30 -4.50 -0.94
CA TYR A 30 9.64 -3.51 -0.10
C TYR A 30 9.78 -2.09 -0.65
N GLY A 31 10.93 -1.74 -1.24
CA GLY A 31 11.13 -0.44 -1.87
C GLY A 31 10.11 -0.15 -2.98
N GLU A 32 9.74 -1.15 -3.80
CA GLU A 32 8.72 -1.01 -4.84
C GLU A 32 7.32 -0.85 -4.23
N ALA A 33 7.00 -1.67 -3.21
CA ALA A 33 5.74 -1.57 -2.47
C ALA A 33 5.58 -0.20 -1.79
N ARG A 34 6.66 0.31 -1.20
CA ARG A 34 6.77 1.63 -0.57
C ARG A 34 6.37 2.74 -1.53
N GLU A 35 6.94 2.74 -2.73
CA GLU A 35 6.57 3.71 -3.76
C GLU A 35 5.10 3.60 -4.18
N MET A 36 4.58 2.37 -4.27
CA MET A 36 3.14 2.17 -4.54
C MET A 36 2.26 2.76 -3.45
N PHE A 37 2.59 2.54 -2.17
CA PHE A 37 1.83 3.11 -1.05
C PHE A 37 1.81 4.64 -1.10
N LEU A 38 2.97 5.25 -1.36
CA LEU A 38 3.08 6.70 -1.55
C LEU A 38 2.20 7.21 -2.70
N ARG A 39 2.22 6.53 -3.86
CA ARG A 39 1.35 6.87 -5.01
C ARG A 39 -0.14 6.70 -4.71
N MET A 40 -0.50 5.75 -3.86
CA MET A 40 -1.88 5.51 -3.42
C MET A 40 -2.36 6.48 -2.32
N GLY A 41 -1.52 7.43 -1.92
CA GLY A 41 -1.83 8.44 -0.92
C GLY A 41 -1.67 7.96 0.53
N TYR A 42 -1.05 6.79 0.75
CA TYR A 42 -0.60 6.41 2.08
C TYR A 42 0.67 7.18 2.44
N ARG A 43 0.84 7.41 3.74
CA ARG A 43 2.03 8.05 4.32
C ARG A 43 2.65 7.13 5.36
N PRO A 44 3.98 7.18 5.54
CA PRO A 44 4.65 6.55 6.66
C PRO A 44 3.97 6.92 7.97
N TYR A 45 3.71 5.94 8.82
CA TYR A 45 3.06 6.15 10.09
C TYR A 45 3.81 5.40 11.19
N MET A 46 4.31 6.15 12.16
CA MET A 46 5.00 5.60 13.32
C MET A 46 3.99 5.36 14.44
N MET A 47 3.78 4.09 14.79
CA MET A 47 2.93 3.70 15.91
C MET A 47 3.55 4.12 17.25
N PRO A 48 2.74 4.39 18.29
CA PRO A 48 3.26 4.57 19.64
C PRO A 48 4.01 3.32 20.10
N GLY A 49 5.29 3.48 20.46
CA GLY A 49 6.14 2.36 20.87
C GLY A 49 6.86 1.64 19.72
N ALA A 50 6.83 2.20 18.51
CA ALA A 50 7.66 1.72 17.41
C ALA A 50 9.15 1.72 17.80
N ASP A 51 9.88 0.72 17.30
CA ASP A 51 11.32 0.59 17.50
C ASP A 51 12.06 1.82 16.97
N ILE A 52 13.10 2.24 17.70
CA ILE A 52 14.04 3.23 17.18
C ILE A 52 14.92 2.52 16.17
N CYS A 53 14.82 3.00 14.95
CA CYS A 53 15.49 2.46 13.81
C CYS A 53 16.99 2.81 13.80
N ASP A 54 17.85 1.85 13.44
CA ASP A 54 19.28 2.08 13.26
C ASP A 54 19.54 2.63 11.85
N PRO A 55 20.11 3.83 11.69
CA PRO A 55 20.34 4.43 10.37
C PRO A 55 21.27 3.61 9.47
N ASP A 56 22.06 2.68 10.01
CA ASP A 56 22.94 1.81 9.24
C ASP A 56 22.24 0.51 8.76
N ASP A 57 21.00 0.24 9.20
CA ASP A 57 20.22 -0.93 8.75
C ASP A 57 19.49 -0.61 7.42
N PRO A 58 19.69 -1.39 6.34
CA PRO A 58 19.03 -1.14 5.05
C PRO A 58 17.51 -1.34 5.08
N ARG A 59 16.97 -1.97 6.12
CA ARG A 59 15.52 -2.09 6.38
C ARG A 59 14.97 -0.89 7.13
N CYS A 60 15.83 0.07 7.46
CA CYS A 60 15.46 1.20 8.26
C CYS A 60 14.68 2.25 7.46
N PHE A 61 13.36 2.18 7.56
CA PHE A 61 12.45 3.15 6.95
C PHE A 61 11.66 3.92 8.03
N PRO A 62 11.22 5.16 7.76
CA PRO A 62 10.46 5.96 8.74
C PRO A 62 9.14 5.33 9.22
N GLU A 63 8.57 4.44 8.41
CA GLU A 63 7.37 3.66 8.69
C GLU A 63 7.65 2.35 9.45
N LEU A 64 8.90 2.06 9.82
CA LEU A 64 9.23 0.87 10.59
C LEU A 64 8.56 0.91 11.96
N GLU A 65 7.86 -0.17 12.29
CA GLU A 65 7.25 -0.37 13.60
C GLU A 65 8.10 -1.29 14.46
N TYR A 66 8.49 -2.44 13.91
CA TYR A 66 9.22 -3.46 14.66
C TYR A 66 9.97 -4.38 13.70
N CYS A 67 11.18 -4.78 14.05
CA CYS A 67 11.90 -5.86 13.38
C CYS A 67 12.23 -7.00 14.36
N ALA A 68 11.68 -8.17 14.09
CA ALA A 68 11.97 -9.36 14.86
C ALA A 68 13.44 -9.79 14.67
N LYS A 69 14.18 -9.86 15.78
CA LYS A 69 15.50 -10.52 15.86
C LYS A 69 15.35 -12.04 15.82
N SER A 70 14.86 -12.56 14.71
CA SER A 70 14.63 -13.99 14.47
C SER A 70 15.32 -14.43 13.19
N ARG A 71 15.44 -15.75 12.96
CA ARG A 71 16.11 -16.30 11.76
C ARG A 71 15.49 -15.85 10.43
N THR A 72 14.26 -15.35 10.44
CA THR A 72 13.54 -14.90 9.23
C THR A 72 13.55 -13.38 9.07
N TRP A 73 14.10 -12.64 10.04
CA TRP A 73 14.25 -11.19 9.99
C TRP A 73 12.98 -10.46 9.54
N ALA A 74 11.86 -10.81 10.17
CA ALA A 74 10.57 -10.23 9.81
C ALA A 74 10.46 -8.81 10.35
N CYS A 75 10.06 -7.86 9.50
CA CYS A 75 9.83 -6.47 9.89
C CYS A 75 8.39 -6.07 9.57
N THR A 76 7.78 -5.29 10.45
CA THR A 76 6.46 -4.70 10.29
C THR A 76 6.61 -3.22 10.01
N TYR A 77 5.90 -2.73 9.00
CA TYR A 77 5.84 -1.32 8.65
C TYR A 77 4.40 -0.83 8.64
N THR A 78 4.15 0.33 9.25
CA THR A 78 2.80 0.88 9.39
C THR A 78 2.57 2.06 8.45
N TRP A 79 1.40 2.05 7.81
CA TRP A 79 1.02 3.05 6.81
C TRP A 79 -0.34 3.62 7.10
N ARG A 80 -0.50 4.93 6.88
CA ARG A 80 -1.76 5.64 7.12
C ARG A 80 -2.27 6.38 5.89
N ARG A 81 -3.58 6.27 5.65
CA ARG A 81 -4.32 7.10 4.67
C ARG A 81 -5.63 7.59 5.29
N GLY A 82 -5.68 8.87 5.64
CA GLY A 82 -6.82 9.44 6.36
C GLY A 82 -7.01 8.79 7.74
N LYS A 83 -8.09 8.03 7.91
CA LYS A 83 -8.40 7.26 9.13
C LYS A 83 -8.02 5.78 9.02
N THR A 84 -7.55 5.34 7.86
CA THR A 84 -7.17 3.95 7.60
C THR A 84 -5.71 3.72 7.99
N ILE A 85 -5.43 2.63 8.69
CA ILE A 85 -4.08 2.16 9.03
C ILE A 85 -3.93 0.72 8.55
N ILE A 86 -2.81 0.43 7.89
CA ILE A 86 -2.42 -0.90 7.45
C ILE A 86 -1.02 -1.23 7.96
N GLU A 87 -0.77 -2.51 8.17
CA GLU A 87 0.54 -3.09 8.46
C GLU A 87 1.03 -3.86 7.25
N VAL A 88 2.34 -3.80 7.00
CA VAL A 88 3.02 -4.54 5.95
C VAL A 88 4.14 -5.33 6.60
N GLU A 89 4.04 -6.66 6.57
CA GLU A 89 5.11 -7.53 7.04
C GLU A 89 6.05 -7.88 5.87
N THR A 90 7.34 -7.74 6.09
CA THR A 90 8.40 -8.23 5.20
C THR A 90 9.18 -9.37 5.82
N ARG A 91 9.95 -10.08 5.00
CA ARG A 91 10.94 -11.07 5.46
C ARG A 91 12.30 -10.81 4.84
N TYR A 92 13.34 -11.37 5.48
CA TYR A 92 14.74 -11.36 5.06
C TYR A 92 15.43 -9.98 5.12
N ASP A 93 16.75 -9.97 4.95
CA ASP A 93 17.55 -8.74 4.98
C ASP A 93 17.37 -7.86 3.74
N ASN A 94 17.02 -8.47 2.60
CA ASN A 94 16.47 -7.74 1.46
C ASN A 94 14.94 -7.83 1.57
N PRO A 95 14.27 -6.82 2.15
CA PRO A 95 12.90 -6.95 2.62
C PRO A 95 11.96 -7.18 1.43
N ILE A 96 11.28 -8.33 1.42
CA ILE A 96 10.19 -8.63 0.48
C ILE A 96 8.86 -8.66 1.22
N VAL A 97 7.81 -8.13 0.62
CA VAL A 97 6.46 -8.13 1.22
C VAL A 97 5.93 -9.56 1.32
N ALA A 98 5.66 -9.99 2.54
CA ALA A 98 5.10 -11.29 2.86
C ALA A 98 3.57 -11.23 3.03
N ARG A 99 3.07 -10.17 3.66
CA ARG A 99 1.63 -9.89 3.80
C ARG A 99 1.38 -8.41 4.07
N SER A 100 0.15 -7.96 3.86
CA SER A 100 -0.35 -6.75 4.51
C SER A 100 -1.67 -7.01 5.17
N GLU A 101 -1.92 -6.32 6.27
CA GLU A 101 -3.13 -6.44 7.04
C GLU A 101 -3.74 -5.08 7.30
N CYS A 102 -5.07 -5.04 7.32
CA CYS A 102 -5.78 -3.88 7.82
C CYS A 102 -5.77 -3.88 9.34
N VAL A 103 -5.41 -2.75 9.94
CA VAL A 103 -5.48 -2.56 11.39
C VAL A 103 -6.68 -1.70 11.77
N VAL A 104 -6.92 -0.60 11.04
CA VAL A 104 -7.95 0.40 11.40
C VAL A 104 -8.71 0.88 10.16
N ASN A 105 -10.04 0.96 10.27
CA ASN A 105 -10.96 1.60 9.31
C ASN A 105 -10.72 1.25 7.83
N CYS A 106 -10.60 -0.04 7.49
CA CYS A 106 -10.58 -0.45 6.08
C CYS A 106 -11.97 -0.88 5.62
N THR A 107 -12.49 -0.17 4.63
CA THR A 107 -13.70 -0.59 3.88
C THR A 107 -13.38 -1.63 2.82
N GLN A 108 -12.12 -1.70 2.37
CA GLN A 108 -11.55 -2.77 1.54
C GLN A 108 -10.09 -2.94 1.98
N SER A 109 -9.74 -4.08 2.59
CA SER A 109 -8.34 -4.36 2.96
C SER A 109 -7.52 -4.47 1.68
N PRO A 110 -6.30 -3.89 1.59
CA PRO A 110 -5.42 -4.15 0.47
C PRO A 110 -5.08 -5.64 0.50
N LYS A 111 -5.70 -6.41 -0.41
CA LYS A 111 -5.45 -7.85 -0.50
C LYS A 111 -4.19 -8.02 -1.32
N SER A 112 -3.23 -8.75 -0.77
CA SER A 112 -2.10 -9.21 -1.56
C SER A 112 -2.59 -10.07 -2.72
N VAL A 113 -2.15 -9.75 -3.94
CA VAL A 113 -2.35 -10.63 -5.09
C VAL A 113 -1.16 -11.59 -5.15
N PRO A 114 -1.37 -12.91 -5.36
CA PRO A 114 -0.26 -13.85 -5.51
C PRO A 114 0.71 -13.36 -6.60
N ALA A 115 2.00 -13.55 -6.37
CA ALA A 115 3.02 -13.18 -7.34
C ALA A 115 2.69 -13.85 -8.67
N SER A 116 2.34 -13.08 -9.70
CA SER A 116 2.05 -13.59 -11.04
C SER A 116 3.15 -14.58 -11.46
N GLY A 117 2.79 -15.87 -11.52
CA GLY A 117 3.74 -16.99 -11.60
C GLY A 117 3.12 -18.38 -11.36
N GLU A 118 1.96 -18.49 -10.70
CA GLU A 118 1.22 -19.76 -10.64
C GLU A 118 -0.08 -19.67 -11.43
N GLY A 119 -0.09 -20.40 -12.55
CA GLY A 119 -1.18 -20.45 -13.50
C GLY A 119 -2.49 -20.91 -12.86
N VAL A 120 -3.55 -20.27 -13.32
CA VAL A 120 -4.93 -20.73 -13.20
C VAL A 120 -5.02 -22.15 -13.78
N ALA A 121 -5.03 -23.15 -12.90
CA ALA A 121 -5.63 -24.45 -13.21
C ALA A 121 -7.02 -24.48 -12.55
N ALA A 122 -7.97 -23.80 -13.17
CA ALA A 122 -9.38 -24.06 -12.91
C ALA A 122 -9.71 -25.42 -13.56
N ARG A 123 -10.11 -26.39 -12.74
CA ARG A 123 -10.87 -27.55 -13.18
C ARG A 123 -12.36 -27.24 -13.07
#